data_AF-A0A078LH61-F1
#
_entry.id   AF-A0A078LH61-F1
#
_cell.length_a   1.000
_cell.length_b   1.000
_cell.length_c   1.000
_cell.angle_alpha   90.00
_cell.angle_beta   90.00
_cell.angle_gamma   90.00
#
_symmetry.space_group_name_H-M   'P 1'
#
loop_
_entity.id
_entity.type
_entity.pdbx_description
1 polymer ?
#
loop_
_entity_poly.entity_id
_entity_poly.type
_entity_poly.pdbx_seq_one_letter_code
_entity_poly.pdbx_strand_id
1 'polypeptide(L)' 'MTYYESAEGETITKSRALIEVRRHGASESEFLTEMGDTQSYDAQAVLVWLGY' A
#
# COMPACT_ATOMS: atom_id res chain seq x y z
N MET A 1 9.04 -14.97 -9.13
CA MET A 1 8.66 -13.57 -8.92
C MET A 1 7.68 -13.53 -7.77
N THR A 2 8.09 -12.97 -6.64
CA THR A 2 7.21 -12.76 -5.49
C THR A 2 6.26 -11.60 -5.75
N TYR A 3 5.20 -11.47 -4.95
CA TYR A 3 4.30 -10.32 -5.04
C TYR A 3 5.04 -9.00 -4.76
N TYR A 4 5.98 -9.00 -3.81
CA TYR A 4 6.84 -7.85 -3.51
C TYR A 4 7.74 -7.44 -4.68
N GLU A 5 8.40 -8.40 -5.35
CA GLU A 5 9.21 -8.14 -6.54
C GLU A 5 8.37 -7.58 -7.69
N SER A 6 7.11 -8.00 -7.81
CA SER A 6 6.20 -7.48 -8.85
C SER A 6 5.75 -6.04 -8.64
N ALA A 7 6.00 -5.46 -7.47
CA ALA A 7 5.63 -4.09 -7.13
C ALA A 7 6.76 -3.08 -7.35
N GLU A 8 7.97 -3.52 -7.72
CA GLU A 8 9.12 -2.64 -7.89
C GLU A 8 8.89 -1.60 -8.99
N GLY A 9 9.00 -0.31 -8.63
CA GLY A 9 8.79 0.82 -9.54
C GLY A 9 7.33 1.09 -9.91
N GLU A 10 6.38 0.34 -9.35
CA GLU A 10 4.95 0.51 -9.62
C GLU A 10 4.34 1.58 -8.70
N THR A 11 3.48 2.42 -9.27
CA THR A 11 2.69 3.40 -8.51
C THR A 11 1.22 3.01 -8.56
N ILE A 12 0.59 2.91 -7.39
CA ILE A 12 -0.83 2.56 -7.28
C ILE A 12 -1.66 3.75 -6.80
N THR A 13 -2.92 3.78 -7.21
CA THR A 13 -3.88 4.79 -6.74
C THR A 13 -4.19 4.61 -5.26
N LYS A 14 -4.65 5.67 -4.59
CA LYS A 14 -5.21 5.59 -3.22
C LYS A 14 -6.25 4.50 -3.09
N SER A 15 -7.19 4.40 -4.03
CA SER A 15 -8.23 3.38 -4.00
C SER A 15 -7.65 1.96 -4.03
N ARG A 16 -6.60 1.72 -4.81
CA ARG A 16 -5.90 0.43 -4.87
C ARG A 16 -5.15 0.14 -3.57
N ALA A 17 -4.45 1.12 -2.99
CA ALA A 17 -3.76 0.97 -1.71
C ALA A 17 -4.76 0.62 -0.58
N LEU A 18 -5.89 1.32 -0.47
CA LEU A 18 -6.92 1.04 0.53
C LEU A 18 -7.61 -0.32 0.34
N ILE A 19 -7.68 -0.83 -0.90
CA ILE A 19 -8.12 -2.21 -1.13
C ILE A 19 -7.14 -3.20 -0.52
N GLU A 20 -5.83 -3.01 -0.72
CA GLU A 20 -4.82 -3.91 -0.14
C GLU A 20 -4.81 -3.82 1.40
N VAL A 21 -4.89 -2.62 1.97
CA VAL A 21 -5.00 -2.41 3.44
C VAL A 21 -6.19 -3.19 4.02
N ARG A 22 -7.38 -3.07 3.41
CA ARG A 22 -8.57 -3.83 3.83
C ARG A 22 -8.42 -5.34 3.70
N ARG A 23 -7.78 -5.81 2.63
CA ARG A 23 -7.56 -7.25 2.41
C ARG A 23 -6.64 -7.86 3.46
N HIS A 24 -5.75 -7.07 4.05
CA HIS A 24 -4.87 -7.46 5.15
C HIS A 24 -5.50 -7.24 6.53
N GLY A 25 -6.74 -6.74 6.60
CA GLY A 25 -7.41 -6.45 7.88
C GLY A 25 -6.81 -5.28 8.65
N ALA A 26 -6.01 -4.44 7.98
CA ALA A 26 -5.37 -3.27 8.58
C ALA A 26 -6.29 -2.04 8.53
N SER A 27 -5.98 -1.04 9.36
CA SER A 27 -6.76 0.19 9.48
C SER A 27 -6.41 1.18 8.36
N GLU A 28 -7.40 1.55 7.54
CA GLU A 28 -7.24 2.61 6.53
C GLU A 28 -6.82 3.94 7.17
N SER A 29 -7.38 4.27 8.33
CA SER A 29 -7.07 5.53 9.03
C SER A 29 -5.63 5.57 9.54
N GLU A 30 -5.09 4.44 10.01
CA GLU A 30 -3.71 4.32 10.47
C GLU A 30 -2.76 4.41 9.27
N PHE A 31 -3.06 3.66 8.21
CA PHE A 31 -2.33 3.74 6.95
C PHE A 31 -2.23 5.18 6.42
N LEU A 32 -3.35 5.91 6.34
CA LEU A 32 -3.37 7.29 5.86
C LEU A 32 -2.67 8.27 6.82
N THR A 33 -2.63 7.96 8.12
CA THR A 33 -1.93 8.78 9.11
C THR A 33 -0.41 8.62 8.99
N GLU A 34 0.06 7.39 8.77
CA GLU A 34 1.49 7.07 8.70
C GLU A 34 2.10 7.31 7.32
N MET A 35 1.40 6.91 6.26
CA MET A 35 1.86 7.05 4.87
C MET A 35 1.48 8.40 4.25
N GLY A 36 0.59 9.15 4.91
CA GLY A 36 0.02 10.40 4.43
C GLY A 36 -1.15 10.20 3.45
N ASP A 37 -2.10 11.14 3.44
CA ASP A 37 -3.22 11.11 2.50
C ASP A 37 -2.82 11.71 1.14
N THR A 38 -2.40 10.85 0.22
CA THR A 38 -2.08 11.21 -1.16
C THR A 38 -2.98 10.49 -2.17
N GLN A 39 -2.97 10.97 -3.42
CA GLN A 39 -3.72 10.33 -4.52
C GLN A 39 -3.06 9.03 -5.02
N SER A 40 -1.77 8.85 -4.76
CA SER A 40 -0.97 7.72 -5.26
C SER A 40 0.17 7.35 -4.31
N TYR A 41 0.49 6.07 -4.28
CA TYR A 41 1.50 5.49 -3.39
C TYR A 41 2.46 4.63 -4.21
N ASP A 42 3.72 4.60 -3.81
CA ASP A 42 4.65 3.58 -4.26
C ASP A 42 4.17 2.20 -3.78
N ALA A 43 4.05 1.25 -4.70
CA ALA A 43 3.47 -0.06 -4.40
C ALA A 43 4.32 -0.84 -3.40
N GLN A 44 5.66 -0.77 -3.49
CA GLN A 44 6.53 -1.44 -2.52
C GLN A 44 6.42 -0.80 -1.14
N ALA A 45 6.35 0.52 -1.04
CA ALA A 45 6.17 1.19 0.24
C ALA A 45 4.87 0.76 0.94
N VAL A 46 3.78 0.55 0.17
CA VAL A 46 2.53 -0.01 0.72
C VAL A 46 2.73 -1.45 1.22
N LEU A 47 3.45 -2.29 0.47
CA LEU A 47 3.72 -3.67 0.88
C LEU A 47 4.64 -3.75 2.11
N VAL A 48 5.67 -2.91 2.19
CA VAL A 48 6.55 -2.81 3.36
C VAL A 48 5.74 -2.42 4.60
N TRP A 49 4.83 -1.45 4.48
CA TRP A 49 3.93 -1.07 5.58
C TRP A 49 3.03 -2.24 6.02
N LEU A 50 2.58 -3.06 5.07
CA LEU A 50 1.80 -4.28 5.33
C LEU A 50 2.64 -5.46 5.86
N GLY A 51 3.96 -5.31 5.97
CA GLY A 51 4.86 -6.31 6.55
C GLY A 51 5.43 -7.34 5.55
N TYR A 52 5.47 -7.02 4.26
CA TYR A 52 6.14 -7.81 3.23
C TYR A 52 7.65 -7.58 3.15
#